data_AF-A0A9W8IFZ0-F1
#
_entry.id   AF-A0A9W8IFZ0-F1
#
_cell.length_a   1.000
_cell.length_b   1.000
_cell.length_c   1.000
_cell.angle_alpha   90.00
_cell.angle_beta   90.00
_cell.angle_gamma   90.00
#
_symmetry.space_group_name_H-M   'P 1'
#
loop_
_entity.id
_entity.type
_entity.pdbx_description
1 polymer ?
#
loop_
_entity_poly.entity_id
_entity_poly.type
_entity_poly.pdbx_seq_one_letter_code
_entity_poly.pdbx_strand_id
1 'polypeptide(L)'
;MEYDDVRKDSQEYKELLKPLLQVSRNFRAIALPLYCNYFKLMVLLSSHDARGVYDLLPRRPGDDRAIYKYLGHPTHHLAKELEIELDERTIYSGRALEALSRTPFDGCAFPLVRKLALTLVAEEVGRMDEEAEIDISRAEANIRAFVERIKQLAPIVSEIRVQPKDLYPPDINDQFVGKLASQLFQLVGRIDYDHQVGTTAPIRQQLDTIRNLTHITYTTANKGKGFLQSVRQNASTLQVLDFESEYGYVDICGIVRNTDGSYITYPRLVSLFLSCRLDFDDHDQVVSPDVVPFPNLQRLVILPDYPFGDDVVFRGNAGTLKCLELGLSSSTASMLRGFNVFMPGSHPKLQRVNFEFFEGDELDLFATHIDYAQFVLGIRPIAHMRSVGMGSVTQPLLSALSSHGAHSCILILKLDSVLNLWDIFTLVKSLPLLSDLRTYAPTIDNFPYDATKEELLAHVISNYAPMGERLRLCKQD
;
A
#
# COMPACT_ATOMS: atom_id res chain seq x y z
N MET A 1 -35.30 -1.56 8.84
CA MET A 1 -34.91 -2.65 7.92
C MET A 1 -35.39 -3.95 8.50
N GLU A 2 -36.42 -4.51 7.88
CA GLU A 2 -37.19 -5.67 8.36
C GLU A 2 -36.49 -7.00 8.01
N TYR A 3 -36.83 -8.03 8.78
CA TYR A 3 -36.24 -9.38 8.80
C TYR A 3 -36.24 -10.14 7.46
N ASP A 4 -36.98 -9.68 6.44
CA ASP A 4 -37.17 -10.40 5.18
C ASP A 4 -36.04 -10.21 4.16
N ASP A 5 -35.31 -9.10 4.20
CA ASP A 5 -34.18 -8.87 3.28
C ASP A 5 -32.98 -9.77 3.60
N VAL A 6 -32.72 -10.04 4.88
CA VAL A 6 -31.59 -10.88 5.31
C VAL A 6 -31.76 -12.35 4.93
N ARG A 7 -33.01 -12.84 4.81
CA ARG A 7 -33.30 -14.22 4.41
C ARG A 7 -33.07 -14.47 2.92
N LYS A 8 -33.31 -13.47 2.05
CA LYS A 8 -33.06 -13.59 0.61
C LYS A 8 -31.57 -13.75 0.31
N ASP A 9 -30.71 -12.94 0.94
CA ASP A 9 -29.26 -12.95 0.71
C ASP A 9 -28.59 -14.27 1.16
N SER A 10 -29.07 -14.87 2.26
CA SER A 10 -28.59 -16.17 2.74
C SER A 10 -28.92 -17.32 1.78
N GLN A 11 -30.08 -17.25 1.12
CA GLN A 11 -30.56 -18.29 0.20
C GLN A 11 -29.87 -18.19 -1.16
N GLU A 12 -29.61 -16.96 -1.64
CA GLU A 12 -28.78 -16.71 -2.82
C GLU A 12 -27.35 -17.24 -2.65
N TYR A 13 -26.71 -17.02 -1.51
CA TYR A 13 -25.35 -17.52 -1.28
C TYR A 13 -25.25 -19.05 -1.17
N LYS A 14 -26.26 -19.71 -0.59
CA LYS A 14 -26.33 -21.19 -0.56
C LYS A 14 -26.44 -21.77 -1.97
N GLU A 15 -27.17 -21.11 -2.87
CA GLU A 15 -27.24 -21.48 -4.28
C GLU A 15 -25.94 -21.14 -5.04
N LEU A 16 -25.26 -20.04 -4.69
CA LEU A 16 -23.96 -19.64 -5.27
C LEU A 16 -22.81 -20.60 -4.90
N LEU A 17 -22.85 -21.18 -3.71
CA LEU A 17 -21.84 -22.12 -3.20
C LEU A 17 -22.11 -23.59 -3.58
N LYS A 18 -23.35 -23.92 -3.95
CA LYS A 18 -23.78 -25.28 -4.32
C LYS A 18 -22.93 -25.91 -5.43
N PRO A 19 -22.56 -25.19 -6.52
CA PRO A 19 -21.70 -25.74 -7.57
C PRO A 19 -20.26 -25.94 -7.10
N LEU A 20 -19.73 -25.04 -6.25
CA LEU A 20 -18.36 -25.10 -5.72
C LEU A 20 -18.16 -26.27 -4.73
N LEU A 21 -19.21 -26.65 -4.01
CA LEU A 21 -19.22 -27.80 -3.10
C LEU A 21 -19.30 -29.16 -3.83
N GLN A 22 -19.71 -29.15 -5.11
CA GLN A 22 -19.77 -30.36 -5.95
C GLN A 22 -18.43 -30.69 -6.64
N VAL A 23 -17.42 -29.81 -6.58
CA VAL A 23 -16.11 -30.02 -7.20
C VAL A 23 -15.24 -30.98 -6.38
N SER A 24 -14.23 -31.60 -7.01
CA SER A 24 -13.35 -32.63 -6.46
C SER A 24 -12.72 -32.25 -5.10
N ARG A 25 -12.40 -33.26 -4.29
CA ARG A 25 -11.81 -33.12 -2.94
C ARG A 25 -10.54 -32.24 -2.93
N ASN A 26 -9.77 -32.27 -4.01
CA ASN A 26 -8.54 -31.48 -4.18
C ASN A 26 -8.84 -29.98 -4.40
N PHE A 27 -9.90 -29.64 -5.15
CA PHE A 27 -10.30 -28.26 -5.33
C PHE A 27 -10.83 -27.67 -4.03
N ARG A 28 -11.59 -28.45 -3.23
CA ARG A 28 -11.99 -28.04 -1.87
C ARG A 28 -10.79 -27.80 -0.96
N ALA A 29 -9.77 -28.65 -0.99
CA ALA A 29 -8.56 -28.48 -0.18
C ALA A 29 -7.75 -27.20 -0.53
N ILE A 30 -7.88 -26.68 -1.76
CA ILE A 30 -7.19 -25.47 -2.22
C ILE A 30 -8.09 -24.22 -2.08
N ALA A 31 -9.37 -24.35 -2.44
CA ALA A 31 -10.35 -23.28 -2.42
C ALA A 31 -10.81 -22.93 -1.00
N LEU A 32 -10.90 -23.90 -0.07
CA LEU A 32 -11.33 -23.61 1.30
C LEU A 32 -10.32 -22.73 2.05
N PRO A 33 -8.99 -22.97 2.02
CA PRO A 33 -8.01 -22.04 2.61
C PRO A 33 -8.00 -20.66 1.96
N LEU A 34 -8.25 -20.59 0.64
CA LEU A 34 -8.45 -19.33 -0.07
C LEU A 34 -9.71 -18.63 0.44
N TYR A 35 -10.85 -19.32 0.54
CA TYR A 35 -12.12 -18.83 1.09
C TYR A 35 -11.99 -18.41 2.57
N CYS A 36 -11.19 -19.13 3.36
CA CYS A 36 -10.89 -18.80 4.76
C CYS A 36 -10.01 -17.55 4.90
N ASN A 37 -9.19 -17.22 3.89
CA ASN A 37 -8.50 -15.92 3.85
C ASN A 37 -9.47 -14.74 3.65
N TYR A 38 -10.73 -15.00 3.28
CA TYR A 38 -11.74 -13.96 3.06
C TYR A 38 -12.57 -13.63 4.30
N PHE A 39 -12.47 -14.32 5.44
CA PHE A 39 -13.33 -13.96 6.57
C PHE A 39 -12.62 -13.02 7.55
N LYS A 40 -13.27 -11.88 7.81
CA LYS A 40 -12.94 -10.89 8.83
C LYS A 40 -14.03 -10.90 9.88
N LEU A 41 -13.66 -11.01 11.16
CA LEU A 41 -14.62 -10.84 12.25
C LEU A 41 -14.60 -9.37 12.67
N MET A 42 -15.69 -8.65 12.44
CA MET A 42 -15.87 -7.27 12.88
C MET A 42 -16.66 -7.26 14.19
N VAL A 43 -16.12 -6.54 15.17
CA VAL A 43 -16.68 -6.33 16.51
C VAL A 43 -16.85 -4.83 16.67
N LEU A 44 -18.08 -4.37 16.88
CA LEU A 44 -18.43 -2.98 17.13
C LEU A 44 -18.83 -2.81 18.60
N LEU A 45 -18.05 -2.00 19.33
CA LEU A 45 -18.26 -1.69 20.74
C LEU A 45 -18.58 -0.21 20.89
N SER A 46 -19.87 0.14 21.04
CA SER A 46 -20.32 1.53 21.18
C SER A 46 -20.74 1.87 22.62
N SER A 47 -20.63 3.15 22.97
CA SER A 47 -21.15 3.74 24.22
C SER A 47 -22.64 3.49 24.44
N HIS A 48 -23.41 3.50 23.35
CA HIS A 48 -24.88 3.46 23.34
C HIS A 48 -25.47 2.04 23.34
N ASP A 49 -24.70 1.01 22.97
CA ASP A 49 -25.19 -0.37 22.94
C ASP A 49 -24.26 -1.33 23.69
N ALA A 50 -24.66 -1.66 24.93
CA ALA A 50 -23.96 -2.62 25.78
C ALA A 50 -24.01 -4.08 25.26
N ARG A 51 -24.69 -4.35 24.14
CA ARG A 51 -24.74 -5.69 23.53
C ARG A 51 -23.56 -5.94 22.59
N GLY A 52 -22.92 -4.89 22.07
CA GLY A 52 -21.95 -4.99 20.98
C GLY A 52 -22.56 -5.56 19.70
N VAL A 53 -22.13 -5.08 18.54
CA VAL A 53 -22.57 -5.61 17.24
C VAL A 53 -21.43 -6.45 16.66
N TYR A 54 -21.75 -7.60 16.09
CA TYR A 54 -20.76 -8.53 15.57
C TYR A 54 -21.16 -9.00 14.18
N ASP A 55 -20.24 -8.87 13.24
CA ASP A 55 -20.45 -9.27 11.85
C ASP A 55 -19.26 -10.09 11.35
N LEU A 56 -19.53 -11.17 10.61
CA LEU A 56 -18.51 -11.92 9.89
C LEU A 56 -18.56 -11.49 8.42
N LEU A 57 -17.59 -10.66 8.01
CA LEU A 57 -17.58 -10.07 6.68
C LEU A 57 -16.67 -10.85 5.74
N PRO A 58 -17.12 -11.19 4.52
CA PRO A 58 -16.23 -11.58 3.44
C PRO A 58 -15.43 -10.36 2.96
N ARG A 59 -14.11 -10.52 2.79
CA ARG A 59 -13.13 -9.51 2.33
C ARG A 59 -13.35 -9.21 0.85
N ARG A 60 -14.40 -8.50 0.46
CA ARG A 60 -14.52 -7.97 -0.91
C ARG A 60 -13.73 -6.66 -1.01
N PRO A 61 -12.90 -6.47 -2.05
CA PRO A 61 -12.38 -5.14 -2.36
C PRO A 61 -13.55 -4.28 -2.87
N GLY A 62 -13.90 -3.22 -2.15
CA GLY A 62 -14.77 -2.15 -2.65
C GLY A 62 -16.27 -2.20 -2.28
N ASP A 63 -16.67 -2.99 -1.28
CA ASP A 63 -18.07 -2.98 -0.82
C ASP A 63 -18.17 -3.20 0.71
N ASP A 64 -18.01 -2.12 1.48
CA ASP A 64 -18.07 -2.12 2.96
C ASP A 64 -19.50 -2.20 3.53
N ARG A 65 -20.53 -2.40 2.70
CA ARG A 65 -21.94 -2.30 3.11
C ARG A 65 -22.68 -3.63 3.26
N ALA A 66 -22.04 -4.78 3.03
CA ALA A 66 -22.68 -6.07 3.25
C ALA A 66 -22.67 -6.44 4.74
N ILE A 67 -23.63 -5.93 5.51
CA ILE A 67 -23.80 -6.21 6.94
C ILE A 67 -24.36 -7.63 7.13
N TYR A 68 -23.53 -8.57 7.58
CA TYR A 68 -23.97 -9.93 7.93
C TYR A 68 -24.26 -10.03 9.42
N LYS A 69 -25.47 -9.64 9.83
CA LYS A 69 -25.94 -9.79 11.21
C LYS A 69 -26.01 -11.27 11.59
N TYR A 70 -25.27 -11.66 12.63
CA TYR A 70 -24.93 -13.05 12.94
C TYR A 70 -26.15 -13.98 13.15
N LEU A 71 -26.26 -15.03 12.33
CA LEU A 71 -27.05 -16.25 12.56
C LEU A 71 -26.09 -17.42 12.87
N GLY A 72 -25.58 -17.50 14.09
CA GLY A 72 -25.02 -18.71 14.74
C GLY A 72 -24.15 -19.68 13.91
N HIS A 73 -23.25 -19.22 13.04
CA HIS A 73 -22.53 -20.12 12.14
C HIS A 73 -21.19 -20.65 12.75
N PRO A 74 -20.86 -21.95 12.57
CA PRO A 74 -19.64 -22.57 13.08
C PRO A 74 -18.32 -22.09 12.45
N THR A 75 -18.30 -21.07 11.58
CA THR A 75 -17.13 -20.72 10.74
C THR A 75 -16.18 -19.69 11.34
N HIS A 76 -16.45 -19.16 12.53
CA HIS A 76 -15.62 -18.11 13.15
C HIS A 76 -14.17 -18.55 13.42
N HIS A 77 -13.93 -19.83 13.66
CA HIS A 77 -12.57 -20.40 13.83
C HIS A 77 -11.68 -20.26 12.57
N LEU A 78 -12.27 -19.89 11.42
CA LEU A 78 -11.57 -19.68 10.16
C LEU A 78 -11.08 -18.24 9.97
N ALA A 79 -11.51 -17.30 10.81
CA ALA A 79 -11.12 -15.90 10.72
C ALA A 79 -9.60 -15.76 10.87
N LYS A 80 -9.00 -14.93 10.01
CA LYS A 80 -7.56 -14.61 10.07
C LYS A 80 -7.29 -13.19 10.53
N GLU A 81 -8.34 -12.40 10.61
CA GLU A 81 -8.33 -11.00 11.01
C GLU A 81 -9.51 -10.74 11.94
N LEU A 82 -9.22 -10.07 13.05
CA LEU A 82 -10.17 -9.56 14.00
C LEU A 82 -10.14 -8.05 13.90
N GLU A 83 -11.25 -7.43 13.54
CA GLU A 83 -11.42 -5.98 13.59
C GLU A 83 -12.31 -5.62 14.77
N ILE A 84 -11.86 -4.64 15.54
CA ILE A 84 -12.57 -4.11 16.67
C ILE A 84 -12.66 -2.61 16.47
N GLU A 85 -13.87 -2.14 16.20
CA GLU A 85 -14.19 -0.73 16.24
C GLU A 85 -14.76 -0.41 17.62
N LEU A 86 -14.14 0.53 18.32
CA LEU A 86 -14.47 0.81 19.71
C LEU A 86 -14.41 2.30 20.03
N ASP A 87 -15.33 2.75 20.86
CA ASP A 87 -15.18 3.98 21.62
C ASP A 87 -14.27 3.69 22.83
N GLU A 88 -13.18 4.45 22.94
CA GLU A 88 -12.20 4.30 24.01
C GLU A 88 -12.81 4.38 25.42
N ARG A 89 -13.87 5.17 25.61
CA ARG A 89 -14.52 5.38 26.90
C ARG A 89 -15.17 4.09 27.39
N THR A 90 -15.56 3.22 26.45
CA THR A 90 -16.10 1.89 26.78
C THR A 90 -15.02 0.99 27.37
N ILE A 91 -13.75 1.16 27.01
CA ILE A 91 -12.64 0.43 27.64
C ILE A 91 -12.45 0.96 29.06
N TYR A 92 -12.36 2.28 29.24
CA TYR A 92 -12.05 2.87 30.55
C TYR A 92 -13.14 2.59 31.57
N SER A 93 -14.40 2.59 31.15
CA SER A 93 -15.55 2.23 31.99
C SER A 93 -15.72 0.72 32.22
N GLY A 94 -15.03 -0.12 31.46
CA GLY A 94 -15.17 -1.59 31.50
C GLY A 94 -16.34 -2.13 30.66
N ARG A 95 -17.12 -1.26 30.02
CA ARG A 95 -18.25 -1.66 29.14
C ARG A 95 -17.80 -2.49 27.94
N ALA A 96 -16.62 -2.22 27.38
CA ALA A 96 -16.05 -3.02 26.29
C ALA A 96 -15.86 -4.48 26.70
N LEU A 97 -15.38 -4.72 27.93
CA LEU A 97 -15.23 -6.06 28.49
C LEU A 97 -16.58 -6.73 28.72
N GLU A 98 -17.54 -6.01 29.28
CA GLU A 98 -18.90 -6.54 29.47
C GLU A 98 -19.54 -6.92 28.14
N ALA A 99 -19.42 -6.06 27.12
CA ALA A 99 -19.91 -6.33 25.78
C ALA A 99 -19.21 -7.56 25.17
N LEU A 100 -17.88 -7.68 25.29
CA LEU A 100 -17.12 -8.86 24.85
C LEU A 100 -17.52 -10.16 25.58
N SER A 101 -17.93 -10.06 26.85
CA SER A 101 -18.35 -11.20 27.66
C SER A 101 -19.80 -11.61 27.37
N ARG A 102 -20.60 -10.71 26.79
CA ARG A 102 -21.99 -10.99 26.35
C ARG A 102 -22.06 -11.52 24.92
N THR A 103 -20.93 -11.61 24.24
CA THR A 103 -20.86 -12.11 22.86
C THR A 103 -21.14 -13.59 22.80
N PRO A 104 -21.61 -14.10 21.65
CA PRO A 104 -21.60 -15.54 21.39
C PRO A 104 -20.18 -16.13 21.36
N PHE A 105 -19.14 -15.29 21.41
CA PHE A 105 -17.74 -15.68 21.44
C PHE A 105 -17.16 -15.70 22.85
N ASP A 106 -17.98 -15.53 23.89
CA ASP A 106 -17.47 -15.63 25.25
C ASP A 106 -16.88 -17.01 25.53
N GLY A 107 -15.61 -17.04 25.94
CA GLY A 107 -14.84 -18.26 26.14
C GLY A 107 -14.30 -18.91 24.86
N CYS A 108 -14.56 -18.33 23.68
CA CYS A 108 -14.02 -18.82 22.42
C CYS A 108 -12.59 -18.31 22.19
N ALA A 109 -11.83 -19.05 21.37
CA ALA A 109 -10.56 -18.60 20.81
C ALA A 109 -10.61 -18.69 19.29
N PHE A 110 -9.93 -17.76 18.62
CA PHE A 110 -9.76 -17.68 17.18
C PHE A 110 -8.30 -18.02 16.85
N PRO A 111 -7.94 -19.31 16.81
CA PRO A 111 -6.55 -19.76 16.72
C PRO A 111 -5.89 -19.44 15.37
N LEU A 112 -6.62 -18.92 14.39
CA LEU A 112 -6.10 -18.54 13.08
C LEU A 112 -5.98 -17.01 12.92
N VAL A 113 -6.47 -16.21 13.86
CA VAL A 113 -6.38 -14.74 13.81
C VAL A 113 -4.95 -14.33 14.04
N ARG A 114 -4.32 -13.79 12.99
CA ARG A 114 -2.95 -13.27 13.02
C ARG A 114 -2.89 -11.75 12.99
N LYS A 115 -3.98 -11.12 12.58
CA LYS A 115 -4.13 -9.67 12.44
C LYS A 115 -5.23 -9.16 13.34
N LEU A 116 -4.93 -8.12 14.11
CA LEU A 116 -5.91 -7.36 14.89
C LEU A 116 -5.97 -5.95 14.31
N ALA A 117 -7.12 -5.52 13.79
CA ALA A 117 -7.36 -4.13 13.40
C ALA A 117 -8.19 -3.45 14.50
N LEU A 118 -7.68 -2.37 15.06
CA LEU A 118 -8.31 -1.60 16.10
C LEU A 118 -8.68 -0.23 15.54
N THR A 119 -9.98 0.04 15.44
CA THR A 119 -10.51 1.33 15.01
C THR A 119 -11.00 2.10 16.23
N LEU A 120 -10.32 3.17 16.61
CA LEU A 120 -10.71 4.02 17.75
C LEU A 120 -11.68 5.10 17.29
N VAL A 121 -12.91 5.09 17.80
CA VAL A 121 -13.96 6.04 17.42
C VAL A 121 -14.07 7.11 18.48
N ALA A 122 -13.92 8.38 18.09
CA ALA A 122 -14.34 9.49 18.93
C ALA A 122 -15.86 9.66 18.76
N GLU A 123 -16.61 9.48 19.84
CA GLU A 123 -18.01 9.90 19.86
C GLU A 123 -18.07 11.42 19.64
N GLU A 124 -18.85 11.88 18.66
CA GLU A 124 -19.09 13.32 18.47
C GLU A 124 -19.43 13.94 19.82
N VAL A 125 -18.77 15.04 20.17
CA VAL A 125 -18.90 15.74 21.46
C VAL A 125 -20.29 16.40 21.55
N GLY A 126 -21.33 15.60 21.50
CA GLY A 126 -22.71 15.95 21.74
C GLY A 126 -22.95 15.88 23.24
N ARG A 127 -22.56 16.94 23.95
CA ARG A 127 -22.99 17.27 25.31
C ARG A 127 -23.06 16.07 26.25
N MET A 128 -21.90 15.54 26.64
CA MET A 128 -21.86 14.83 27.91
C MET A 128 -22.00 15.87 29.01
N ASP A 129 -23.20 15.92 29.58
CA ASP A 129 -23.41 16.47 30.90
C ASP A 129 -22.57 15.65 31.89
N GLU A 130 -21.79 16.39 32.70
CA GLU A 130 -21.03 15.95 33.87
C GLU A 130 -19.71 15.19 33.63
N GLU A 131 -18.63 15.90 33.98
CA GLU A 131 -17.28 15.42 34.29
C GLU A 131 -17.30 14.31 35.35
N ALA A 132 -17.78 13.11 35.01
CA ALA A 132 -17.51 11.94 35.83
C ALA A 132 -16.00 11.72 35.80
N GLU A 133 -15.32 12.16 36.86
CA GLU A 133 -13.89 12.02 37.06
C GLU A 133 -13.50 10.56 36.80
N ILE A 134 -12.76 10.32 35.72
CA ILE A 134 -12.34 8.97 35.34
C ILE A 134 -11.33 8.50 36.39
N ASP A 135 -11.71 7.51 37.20
CA ASP A 135 -10.78 6.84 38.11
C ASP A 135 -9.68 6.16 37.29
N ILE A 136 -8.50 6.78 37.30
CA ILE A 136 -7.31 6.33 36.55
C ILE A 136 -6.96 4.89 36.91
N SER A 137 -7.02 4.51 38.19
CA SER A 137 -6.64 3.16 38.63
C SER A 137 -7.61 2.10 38.07
N ARG A 138 -8.90 2.44 38.06
CA ARG A 138 -9.94 1.57 37.49
C ARG A 138 -9.81 1.47 35.97
N ALA A 139 -9.59 2.58 35.27
CA ALA A 139 -9.40 2.60 33.83
C ALA A 139 -8.18 1.75 33.41
N GLU A 140 -7.07 1.84 34.14
CA GLU A 140 -5.89 1.01 33.89
C GLU A 140 -6.13 -0.49 34.09
N ALA A 141 -6.87 -0.85 35.14
CA ALA A 141 -7.27 -2.23 35.38
C ALA A 141 -8.14 -2.78 34.24
N ASN A 142 -9.07 -1.95 33.75
CA ASN A 142 -9.93 -2.31 32.62
C ASN A 142 -9.15 -2.45 31.31
N ILE A 143 -8.20 -1.56 31.01
CA ILE A 143 -7.30 -1.69 29.85
C ILE A 143 -6.56 -3.03 29.91
N ARG A 144 -5.96 -3.37 31.06
CA ARG A 144 -5.22 -4.64 31.21
C ARG A 144 -6.12 -5.85 31.00
N ALA A 145 -7.30 -5.84 31.61
CA ALA A 145 -8.27 -6.92 31.46
C ALA A 145 -8.75 -7.04 30.00
N PHE A 146 -8.94 -5.92 29.30
CA PHE A 146 -9.30 -5.90 27.89
C PHE A 146 -8.20 -6.50 27.02
N VAL A 147 -6.94 -6.10 27.21
CA VAL A 147 -5.80 -6.64 26.45
C VAL A 147 -5.63 -8.15 26.69
N GLU A 148 -5.71 -8.61 27.93
CA GLU A 148 -5.68 -10.05 28.24
C GLU A 148 -6.85 -10.78 27.58
N ARG A 149 -8.03 -10.16 27.52
CA ARG A 149 -9.17 -10.74 26.81
C ARG A 149 -8.93 -10.86 25.31
N ILE A 150 -8.36 -9.85 24.67
CA ILE A 150 -7.97 -9.91 23.26
C ILE A 150 -6.93 -11.01 23.02
N LYS A 151 -5.95 -11.15 23.91
CA LYS A 151 -4.94 -12.22 23.84
C LYS A 151 -5.55 -13.62 23.96
N GLN A 152 -6.58 -13.79 24.78
CA GLN A 152 -7.34 -15.05 24.86
C GLN A 152 -8.15 -15.32 23.58
N LEU A 153 -8.83 -14.30 23.07
CA LEU A 153 -9.62 -14.39 21.83
C LEU A 153 -8.72 -14.69 20.63
N ALA A 154 -7.52 -14.11 20.55
CA ALA A 154 -6.64 -14.21 19.39
C ALA A 154 -5.19 -14.51 19.83
N PRO A 155 -4.90 -15.77 20.22
CA PRO A 155 -3.65 -16.14 20.91
C PRO A 155 -2.39 -16.10 20.05
N ILE A 156 -2.53 -16.01 18.72
CA ILE A 156 -1.41 -15.98 17.77
C ILE A 156 -1.34 -14.67 16.98
N VAL A 157 -1.94 -13.59 17.49
CA VAL A 157 -1.85 -12.27 16.87
C VAL A 157 -0.38 -11.89 16.73
N SER A 158 0.02 -11.58 15.51
CA SER A 158 1.38 -11.20 15.15
C SER A 158 1.46 -9.79 14.57
N GLU A 159 0.32 -9.23 14.18
CA GLU A 159 0.16 -7.94 13.50
C GLU A 159 -0.99 -7.17 14.13
N ILE A 160 -0.74 -5.93 14.54
CA ILE A 160 -1.75 -5.00 15.02
C ILE A 160 -1.79 -3.80 14.10
N ARG A 161 -3.00 -3.44 13.64
CA ARG A 161 -3.29 -2.16 13.01
C ARG A 161 -4.07 -1.30 13.99
N VAL A 162 -3.64 -0.08 14.24
CA VAL A 162 -4.42 0.89 15.03
C VAL A 162 -4.71 2.09 14.14
N GLN A 163 -5.99 2.39 13.96
CA GLN A 163 -6.46 3.52 13.16
C GLN A 163 -7.52 4.29 13.96
N PRO A 164 -7.45 5.62 14.03
CA PRO A 164 -8.56 6.41 14.54
C PRO A 164 -9.63 6.57 13.45
N LYS A 165 -10.90 6.60 13.86
CA LYS A 165 -12.04 6.94 13.03
C LYS A 165 -12.32 8.42 13.25
N ASP A 166 -12.23 9.20 12.18
CA ASP A 166 -12.47 10.65 12.13
C ASP A 166 -11.42 11.53 12.87
N LEU A 167 -11.62 12.86 12.79
CA LEU A 167 -10.78 13.87 13.46
C LEU A 167 -10.93 13.75 14.98
N TYR A 168 -10.06 12.96 15.58
CA TYR A 168 -10.00 12.76 17.04
C TYR A 168 -9.65 14.09 17.73
N PRO A 169 -10.52 14.65 18.59
CA PRO A 169 -10.19 15.88 19.30
C PRO A 169 -8.99 15.64 20.24
N PRO A 170 -8.01 16.56 20.30
CA PRO A 170 -6.72 16.33 20.95
C PRO A 170 -6.72 16.31 22.49
N ASP A 171 -7.85 16.26 23.20
CA ASP A 171 -7.86 16.49 24.64
C ASP A 171 -8.60 15.44 25.48
N ILE A 172 -7.97 15.15 26.63
CA ILE A 172 -8.39 14.39 27.83
C ILE A 172 -8.00 12.90 27.90
N ASN A 173 -8.16 12.10 26.85
CA ASN A 173 -7.96 10.63 26.97
C ASN A 173 -6.62 10.10 26.43
N ASP A 174 -5.76 11.01 26.03
CA ASP A 174 -4.48 10.73 25.39
C ASP A 174 -3.60 9.73 26.17
N GLN A 175 -3.50 9.88 27.49
CA GLN A 175 -2.72 8.98 28.34
C GLN A 175 -3.23 7.52 28.29
N PHE A 176 -4.55 7.33 28.23
CA PHE A 176 -5.14 6.01 28.25
C PHE A 176 -5.05 5.31 26.89
N VAL A 177 -5.22 6.05 25.79
CA VAL A 177 -4.97 5.53 24.44
C VAL A 177 -3.53 5.07 24.30
N GLY A 178 -2.58 5.88 24.78
CA GLY A 178 -1.18 5.47 24.84
C GLY A 178 -1.00 4.17 25.64
N LYS A 179 -1.58 4.09 26.84
CA LYS A 179 -1.45 2.90 27.69
C LYS A 179 -2.10 1.64 27.10
N LEU A 180 -3.21 1.78 26.37
CA LEU A 180 -3.82 0.70 25.61
C LEU A 180 -2.89 0.24 24.48
N ALA A 181 -2.42 1.19 23.67
CA ALA A 181 -1.52 0.92 22.56
C ALA A 181 -0.25 0.22 23.02
N SER A 182 0.39 0.69 24.10
CA SER A 182 1.63 0.09 24.61
C SER A 182 1.45 -1.36 25.06
N GLN A 183 0.35 -1.67 25.75
CA GLN A 183 0.05 -3.04 26.17
C GLN A 183 -0.29 -3.95 24.98
N LEU A 184 -1.04 -3.45 24.00
CA LEU A 184 -1.35 -4.16 22.77
C LEU A 184 -0.09 -4.44 21.95
N PHE A 185 0.79 -3.45 21.79
CA PHE A 185 1.99 -3.55 21.00
C PHE A 185 3.04 -4.52 21.58
N GLN A 186 3.05 -4.71 22.91
CA GLN A 186 3.86 -5.75 23.54
C GLN A 186 3.47 -7.18 23.13
N LEU A 187 2.27 -7.37 22.56
CA LEU A 187 1.81 -8.68 22.08
C LEU A 187 2.37 -9.06 20.70
N VAL A 188 2.93 -8.12 19.94
CA VAL A 188 3.21 -8.31 18.51
C VAL A 188 4.63 -7.94 18.08
N GLY A 189 5.05 -8.52 16.96
CA GLY A 189 6.29 -8.16 16.26
C GLY A 189 6.08 -7.26 15.03
N ARG A 190 4.83 -7.00 14.62
CA ARG A 190 4.47 -6.18 13.46
C ARG A 190 3.37 -5.18 13.82
N ILE A 191 3.56 -3.93 13.44
CA ILE A 191 2.59 -2.85 13.63
C ILE A 191 2.34 -2.16 12.29
N ASP A 192 1.07 -1.91 12.01
CA ASP A 192 0.61 -1.09 10.89
C ASP A 192 -0.11 0.13 11.49
N TYR A 193 0.42 1.33 11.28
CA TYR A 193 -0.10 2.53 11.94
C TYR A 193 -0.40 3.61 10.91
N ASP A 194 -1.69 3.80 10.62
CA ASP A 194 -2.15 4.88 9.74
C ASP A 194 -2.37 6.15 10.57
N HIS A 195 -1.54 7.17 10.36
CA HIS A 195 -1.62 8.44 11.07
C HIS A 195 -2.30 9.50 10.19
N GLN A 196 -3.62 9.47 10.17
CA GLN A 196 -4.39 10.54 9.54
C GLN A 196 -4.38 11.83 10.37
N VAL A 197 -4.46 12.98 9.69
CA VAL A 197 -4.40 14.34 10.27
C VAL A 197 -5.21 14.43 11.56
N GLY A 198 -4.58 14.86 12.65
CA GLY A 198 -5.29 15.27 13.88
C GLY A 198 -5.33 14.25 15.02
N THR A 199 -4.71 13.07 14.91
CA THR A 199 -4.99 11.97 15.86
C THR A 199 -3.80 11.49 16.71
N THR A 200 -3.96 11.63 18.03
CA THR A 200 -3.27 11.03 19.19
C THR A 200 -1.73 10.97 19.17
N ALA A 201 -1.08 12.08 19.56
CA ALA A 201 0.33 12.12 19.97
C ALA A 201 0.79 10.98 20.94
N PRO A 202 -0.06 10.42 21.82
CA PRO A 202 0.34 9.36 22.74
C PRO A 202 0.62 8.01 22.09
N ILE A 203 -0.15 7.59 21.07
CA ILE A 203 0.14 6.32 20.38
C ILE A 203 1.55 6.41 19.79
N ARG A 204 1.87 7.55 19.19
CA ARG A 204 3.21 7.87 18.68
C ARG A 204 4.28 7.80 19.78
N GLN A 205 4.07 8.40 20.94
CA GLN A 205 5.03 8.32 22.05
C GLN A 205 5.29 6.87 22.52
N GLN A 206 4.29 6.00 22.41
CA GLN A 206 4.45 4.59 22.81
C GLN A 206 5.16 3.76 21.73
N LEU A 207 5.01 4.10 20.46
CA LEU A 207 5.82 3.50 19.38
C LEU A 207 7.32 3.73 19.64
N ASP A 208 7.70 4.89 20.18
CA ASP A 208 9.08 5.24 20.56
C ASP A 208 9.64 4.45 21.75
N THR A 209 8.87 3.53 22.33
CA THR A 209 9.33 2.64 23.41
C THR A 209 9.62 1.22 22.94
N ILE A 210 9.17 0.86 21.73
CA ILE A 210 9.25 -0.52 21.22
C ILE A 210 10.52 -0.68 20.39
N ARG A 211 11.25 -1.77 20.61
CA ARG A 211 12.58 -2.01 19.98
C ARG A 211 12.68 -3.29 19.15
N ASN A 212 11.55 -3.96 18.91
CA ASN A 212 11.47 -5.25 18.22
C ASN A 212 10.48 -5.27 17.04
N LEU A 213 10.13 -4.09 16.49
CA LEU A 213 9.25 -3.99 15.34
C LEU A 213 9.93 -4.48 14.07
N THR A 214 9.27 -5.39 13.38
CA THR A 214 9.73 -5.96 12.11
C THR A 214 9.05 -5.30 10.91
N HIS A 215 7.88 -4.70 11.09
CA HIS A 215 7.18 -4.00 10.03
C HIS A 215 6.59 -2.73 10.61
N ILE A 216 6.76 -1.63 9.88
CA ILE A 216 6.20 -0.33 10.18
C ILE A 216 5.63 0.21 8.86
N THR A 217 4.32 0.47 8.85
CA THR A 217 3.65 1.24 7.80
C THR A 217 3.17 2.53 8.45
N TYR A 218 3.44 3.67 7.80
CA TYR A 218 3.12 4.99 8.32
C TYR A 218 2.78 5.94 7.19
N THR A 219 1.56 6.46 7.23
CA THR A 219 1.09 7.55 6.39
C THR A 219 0.87 8.74 7.30
N THR A 220 1.50 9.88 7.03
CA THR A 220 1.34 11.11 7.82
C THR A 220 1.03 12.30 6.95
N ALA A 221 0.12 13.12 7.45
CA ALA A 221 -0.17 14.44 6.94
C ALA A 221 0.30 15.54 7.91
N ASN A 222 1.30 15.23 8.75
CA ASN A 222 1.98 16.12 9.69
C ASN A 222 3.50 15.85 9.70
N LYS A 223 4.33 16.82 10.14
CA LYS A 223 5.80 16.67 10.24
C LYS A 223 6.18 15.46 11.11
N GLY A 224 6.96 14.52 10.56
CA GLY A 224 7.17 13.17 11.07
C GLY A 224 8.14 12.98 12.25
N LYS A 225 8.51 14.02 13.01
CA LYS A 225 9.67 13.98 13.95
C LYS A 225 9.77 12.75 14.88
N GLY A 226 8.66 12.25 15.41
CA GLY A 226 8.64 11.12 16.36
C GLY A 226 8.48 9.78 15.68
N PHE A 227 7.85 9.74 14.49
CA PHE A 227 7.87 8.52 13.68
C PHE A 227 9.30 8.10 13.34
N LEU A 228 10.15 9.07 12.95
CA LEU A 228 11.54 8.79 12.63
C LEU A 228 12.27 8.17 13.82
N GLN A 229 12.00 8.61 15.05
CA GLN A 229 12.59 8.01 16.25
C GLN A 229 12.22 6.53 16.38
N SER A 230 10.94 6.18 16.26
CA SER A 230 10.47 4.79 16.27
C SER A 230 11.15 3.94 15.20
N VAL A 231 11.25 4.42 13.96
CA VAL A 231 11.92 3.70 12.86
C VAL A 231 13.39 3.44 13.19
N ARG A 232 14.11 4.47 13.63
CA ARG A 232 15.55 4.39 13.95
C ARG A 232 15.83 3.42 15.09
N GLN A 233 15.02 3.45 16.16
CA GLN A 233 15.18 2.54 17.29
C GLN A 233 14.98 1.06 16.91
N ASN A 234 14.15 0.81 15.89
CA ASN A 234 13.88 -0.53 15.38
C ASN A 234 14.80 -0.93 14.22
N ALA A 235 15.84 -0.16 13.90
CA ALA A 235 16.68 -0.41 12.74
C ALA A 235 17.25 -1.85 12.66
N SER A 236 17.61 -2.42 13.82
CA SER A 236 18.17 -3.78 13.89
C SER A 236 17.17 -4.92 13.66
N THR A 237 15.86 -4.65 13.80
CA THR A 237 14.78 -5.64 13.73
C THR A 237 13.85 -5.44 12.53
N LEU A 238 13.80 -4.22 11.99
CA LEU A 238 12.92 -3.82 10.90
C LEU A 238 13.21 -4.58 9.60
N GLN A 239 12.16 -5.12 9.00
CA GLN A 239 12.13 -5.88 7.74
C GLN A 239 11.35 -5.15 6.65
N VAL A 240 10.27 -4.45 7.01
CA VAL A 240 9.45 -3.68 6.09
C VAL A 240 9.23 -2.28 6.65
N LEU A 241 9.48 -1.28 5.82
CA LEU A 241 9.20 0.12 6.10
C LEU A 241 8.40 0.70 4.93
N ASP A 242 7.14 1.02 5.18
CA ASP A 242 6.30 1.77 4.24
C ASP A 242 6.04 3.16 4.85
N PHE A 243 6.61 4.20 4.24
CA PHE A 243 6.53 5.57 4.72
C PHE A 243 5.92 6.47 3.65
N GLU A 244 4.81 7.10 3.97
CA GLU A 244 4.14 8.11 3.17
C GLU A 244 3.99 9.39 3.98
N SER A 245 4.46 10.52 3.45
CA SER A 245 4.44 11.79 4.16
C SER A 245 4.00 12.93 3.27
N GLU A 246 3.07 13.75 3.75
CA GLU A 246 2.78 15.02 3.08
C GLU A 246 3.93 16.02 3.20
N TYR A 247 4.78 15.87 4.22
CA TYR A 247 5.96 16.72 4.43
C TYR A 247 7.18 16.09 3.77
N GLY A 248 7.84 16.88 2.92
CA GLY A 248 8.86 16.42 1.99
C GLY A 248 10.13 15.85 2.62
N TYR A 249 11.06 15.53 1.73
CA TYR A 249 12.48 15.26 1.87
C TYR A 249 13.13 15.11 3.27
N VAL A 250 13.00 16.10 4.17
CA VAL A 250 13.63 16.11 5.50
C VAL A 250 13.30 14.87 6.32
N ASP A 251 12.05 14.39 6.24
CA ASP A 251 11.66 13.20 7.00
C ASP A 251 12.30 11.93 6.42
N ILE A 252 12.43 11.81 5.09
CA ILE A 252 13.13 10.69 4.44
C ILE A 252 14.61 10.68 4.85
N CYS A 253 15.26 11.83 4.84
CA CYS A 253 16.66 11.96 5.29
C CYS A 253 16.84 11.48 6.73
N GLY A 254 15.84 11.80 7.56
CA GLY A 254 15.83 11.35 8.94
C GLY A 254 15.75 9.83 9.08
N ILE A 255 15.31 9.07 8.09
CA ILE A 255 15.34 7.60 8.15
C ILE A 255 16.80 7.10 8.17
N VAL A 256 17.69 7.70 7.38
CA VAL A 256 19.07 7.21 7.23
C VAL A 256 20.10 7.93 8.11
N ARG A 257 19.74 9.08 8.71
CA ARG A 257 20.62 9.87 9.59
C ARG A 257 20.04 10.05 10.98
N ASN A 258 20.89 9.91 12.00
CA ASN A 258 20.60 10.28 13.38
C ASN A 258 20.66 11.80 13.58
N THR A 259 20.18 12.26 14.73
CA THR A 259 20.25 13.67 15.14
C THR A 259 21.68 14.18 15.35
N ASP A 260 22.64 13.29 15.59
CA ASP A 260 24.07 13.60 15.70
C ASP A 260 24.80 13.57 14.35
N GLY A 261 24.09 13.32 13.25
CA GLY A 261 24.64 13.21 11.90
C GLY A 261 25.19 11.83 11.54
N SER A 262 25.23 10.87 12.48
CA SER A 262 25.66 9.50 12.18
C SER A 262 24.65 8.77 11.29
N TYR A 263 25.13 7.83 10.48
CA TYR A 263 24.28 7.04 9.60
C TYR A 263 23.73 5.79 10.27
N ILE A 264 22.53 5.40 9.86
CA ILE A 264 21.79 4.28 10.43
C ILE A 264 21.71 3.17 9.40
N THR A 265 22.05 1.95 9.83
CA THR A 265 21.95 0.75 9.02
C THR A 265 20.78 -0.11 9.48
N TYR A 266 19.99 -0.58 8.52
CA TYR A 266 18.85 -1.47 8.70
C TYR A 266 19.20 -2.85 8.16
N PRO A 267 19.93 -3.68 8.93
CA PRO A 267 20.50 -4.93 8.43
C PRO A 267 19.46 -5.98 8.05
N ARG A 268 18.19 -5.84 8.45
CA ARG A 268 17.13 -6.81 8.16
C ARG A 268 16.08 -6.31 7.18
N LEU A 269 16.20 -5.05 6.71
CA LEU A 269 15.20 -4.44 5.85
C LEU A 269 15.22 -5.07 4.46
N VAL A 270 14.09 -5.65 4.06
CA VAL A 270 13.90 -6.31 2.77
C VAL A 270 12.93 -5.55 1.85
N SER A 271 12.05 -4.72 2.40
CA SER A 271 11.13 -3.88 1.63
C SER A 271 11.13 -2.45 2.19
N LEU A 272 11.32 -1.49 1.29
CA LEU A 272 11.26 -0.06 1.56
C LEU A 272 10.30 0.59 0.56
N PHE A 273 9.29 1.28 1.07
CA PHE A 273 8.41 2.17 0.31
C PHE A 273 8.54 3.57 0.90
N LEU A 274 8.83 4.56 0.06
CA LEU A 274 8.93 5.97 0.41
C LEU A 274 8.01 6.75 -0.54
N SER A 275 7.10 7.55 -0.01
CA SER A 275 6.21 8.42 -0.79
C SER A 275 6.12 9.81 -0.13
N CYS A 276 6.33 10.89 -0.90
CA CYS A 276 6.20 12.26 -0.39
C CYS A 276 5.32 13.13 -1.30
N ARG A 277 4.41 13.96 -0.76
CA ARG A 277 3.52 14.78 -1.62
C ARG A 277 4.11 16.12 -2.09
N LEU A 278 5.07 16.70 -1.36
CA LEU A 278 5.64 18.02 -1.69
C LEU A 278 6.91 17.91 -2.52
N ASP A 279 7.06 18.85 -3.46
CA ASP A 279 8.19 18.96 -4.37
C ASP A 279 9.53 19.00 -3.64
N PHE A 280 10.49 18.31 -4.21
CA PHE A 280 11.86 18.28 -3.74
C PHE A 280 12.55 19.56 -4.21
N ASP A 281 12.78 20.52 -3.32
CA ASP A 281 13.75 21.58 -3.61
C ASP A 281 15.14 20.92 -3.76
N ASP A 282 15.73 21.03 -4.95
CA ASP A 282 17.01 20.40 -5.35
C ASP A 282 18.19 20.66 -4.38
N HIS A 283 18.07 21.68 -3.53
CA HIS A 283 19.14 22.17 -2.67
C HIS A 283 19.41 21.32 -1.41
N ASP A 284 18.54 20.35 -1.07
CA ASP A 284 18.67 19.62 0.19
C ASP A 284 19.27 18.20 0.05
N GLN A 285 19.70 17.77 -1.15
CA GLN A 285 20.17 16.40 -1.43
C GLN A 285 21.23 15.83 -0.43
N VAL A 286 21.00 14.60 0.04
CA VAL A 286 21.74 13.95 1.13
C VAL A 286 23.07 13.52 0.57
N VAL A 287 24.15 14.10 1.09
CA VAL A 287 25.52 13.62 0.81
C VAL A 287 25.64 12.15 1.20
N SER A 288 26.18 11.31 0.30
CA SER A 288 26.34 9.87 0.48
C SER A 288 26.91 9.47 1.84
N PRO A 289 26.30 8.50 2.54
CA PRO A 289 27.00 7.76 3.56
C PRO A 289 28.10 6.88 2.96
N ASP A 290 29.20 6.74 3.71
CA ASP A 290 30.19 5.68 3.45
C ASP A 290 29.60 4.27 3.68
N VAL A 291 28.49 4.18 4.41
CA VAL A 291 27.84 2.94 4.83
C VAL A 291 26.56 2.69 4.03
N VAL A 292 26.34 1.44 3.63
CA VAL A 292 25.10 1.00 2.96
C VAL A 292 23.95 0.97 3.98
N PRO A 293 22.92 1.82 3.87
CA PRO A 293 21.86 1.89 4.88
C PRO A 293 20.97 0.65 4.89
N PHE A 294 20.80 -0.05 3.76
CA PHE A 294 19.82 -1.12 3.61
C PHE A 294 20.42 -2.38 2.98
N PRO A 295 21.43 -3.05 3.55
CA PRO A 295 22.26 -4.04 2.84
C PRO A 295 21.53 -5.30 2.34
N ASN A 296 20.28 -5.54 2.76
CA ASN A 296 19.48 -6.72 2.40
C ASN A 296 18.21 -6.37 1.62
N LEU A 297 18.15 -5.16 1.03
CA LEU A 297 16.94 -4.67 0.39
C LEU A 297 16.61 -5.48 -0.87
N GLN A 298 15.37 -5.96 -0.96
CA GLN A 298 14.88 -6.74 -2.11
C GLN A 298 13.79 -5.99 -2.88
N ARG A 299 13.00 -5.16 -2.21
CA ARG A 299 11.98 -4.31 -2.83
C ARG A 299 12.24 -2.87 -2.45
N LEU A 300 12.36 -2.01 -3.46
CA LEU A 300 12.45 -0.57 -3.31
C LEU A 300 11.33 0.09 -4.09
N VAL A 301 10.55 0.93 -3.41
CA VAL A 301 9.59 1.84 -4.02
C VAL A 301 9.86 3.24 -3.52
N ILE A 302 10.05 4.17 -4.43
CA ILE A 302 10.26 5.58 -4.10
C ILE A 302 9.39 6.42 -5.02
N LEU A 303 8.52 7.25 -4.45
CA LEU A 303 7.61 8.14 -5.16
C LEU A 303 7.59 9.53 -4.48
N PRO A 304 7.30 10.60 -5.23
CA PRO A 304 7.25 10.68 -6.68
C PRO A 304 8.64 10.87 -7.30
N ASP A 305 9.70 11.10 -6.51
CA ASP A 305 11.07 11.21 -7.02
C ASP A 305 12.12 10.70 -6.01
N TYR A 306 13.33 10.45 -6.49
CA TYR A 306 14.42 9.87 -5.71
C TYR A 306 15.10 10.88 -4.77
N PRO A 307 15.06 10.68 -3.44
CA PRO A 307 15.42 11.69 -2.45
C PRO A 307 16.91 11.63 -2.06
N PHE A 308 17.81 11.16 -2.91
CA PHE A 308 19.25 11.18 -2.61
C PHE A 308 19.99 11.78 -3.80
N GLY A 309 21.07 12.52 -3.53
CA GLY A 309 21.88 13.14 -4.59
C GLY A 309 22.86 12.19 -5.27
N ASP A 310 22.75 10.90 -5.02
CA ASP A 310 23.68 9.87 -5.49
C ASP A 310 23.05 8.48 -5.57
N ASP A 311 23.82 7.47 -5.97
CA ASP A 311 23.37 6.10 -6.11
C ASP A 311 23.43 5.25 -4.82
N VAL A 312 23.48 5.85 -3.62
CA VAL A 312 23.70 5.12 -2.35
C VAL A 312 22.78 3.91 -2.17
N VAL A 313 21.49 4.07 -2.48
CA VAL A 313 20.49 3.00 -2.28
C VAL A 313 20.75 1.85 -3.25
N PHE A 314 21.28 2.12 -4.45
CA PHE A 314 21.56 1.11 -5.47
C PHE A 314 22.90 0.43 -5.27
N ARG A 315 23.96 1.20 -5.00
CA ARG A 315 25.33 0.71 -4.85
C ARG A 315 25.43 -0.42 -3.82
N GLY A 316 24.74 -0.25 -2.70
CA GLY A 316 24.71 -1.22 -1.62
C GLY A 316 23.77 -2.42 -1.84
N ASN A 317 22.90 -2.37 -2.84
CA ASN A 317 21.82 -3.35 -3.07
C ASN A 317 21.87 -4.03 -4.43
N ALA A 318 22.96 -3.85 -5.17
CA ALA A 318 23.25 -4.51 -6.45
C ALA A 318 22.92 -6.01 -6.42
N GLY A 319 23.40 -6.72 -5.41
CA GLY A 319 23.27 -8.17 -5.28
C GLY A 319 21.96 -8.69 -4.66
N THR A 320 21.04 -7.81 -4.23
CA THR A 320 19.86 -8.19 -3.43
C THR A 320 18.54 -7.72 -4.03
N LEU A 321 18.54 -6.59 -4.74
CA LEU A 321 17.35 -5.95 -5.28
C LEU A 321 16.65 -6.83 -6.33
N LYS A 322 15.34 -7.06 -6.13
CA LYS A 322 14.45 -7.87 -7.00
C LYS A 322 13.35 -7.06 -7.63
N CYS A 323 12.80 -6.09 -6.89
CA CYS A 323 11.71 -5.24 -7.33
C CYS A 323 12.11 -3.79 -7.14
N LEU A 324 11.98 -3.01 -8.21
CA LEU A 324 12.24 -1.58 -8.20
C LEU A 324 11.04 -0.84 -8.77
N GLU A 325 10.61 0.20 -8.08
CA GLU A 325 9.63 1.16 -8.53
C GLU A 325 10.14 2.55 -8.17
N LEU A 326 10.41 3.39 -9.16
CA LEU A 326 10.89 4.75 -8.94
C LEU A 326 10.02 5.72 -9.72
N GLY A 327 9.56 6.74 -9.03
CA GLY A 327 9.28 8.02 -9.64
C GLY A 327 10.61 8.71 -9.99
N LEU A 328 10.67 9.35 -11.16
CA LEU A 328 11.89 9.93 -11.71
C LEU A 328 11.59 11.29 -12.36
N SER A 329 12.26 12.33 -11.87
CA SER A 329 12.48 13.58 -12.62
C SER A 329 13.60 13.41 -13.66
N SER A 330 13.80 14.41 -14.54
CA SER A 330 14.92 14.37 -15.50
C SER A 330 16.28 14.52 -14.82
N SER A 331 16.35 15.32 -13.75
CA SER A 331 17.56 15.51 -12.96
C SER A 331 17.98 14.20 -12.30
N THR A 332 17.04 13.48 -11.69
CA THR A 332 17.26 12.15 -11.11
C THR A 332 17.67 11.13 -12.19
N ALA A 333 16.97 11.07 -13.32
CA ALA A 333 17.31 10.15 -14.40
C ALA A 333 18.73 10.40 -14.94
N SER A 334 19.10 11.67 -15.12
CA SER A 334 20.44 12.08 -15.56
C SER A 334 21.52 11.74 -14.53
N MET A 335 21.24 11.96 -13.25
CA MET A 335 22.11 11.60 -12.13
C MET A 335 22.36 10.09 -12.09
N LEU A 336 21.31 9.27 -12.08
CA LEU A 336 21.43 7.80 -12.05
C LEU A 336 22.13 7.24 -13.30
N ARG A 337 21.95 7.89 -14.46
CA ARG A 337 22.71 7.60 -15.68
C ARG A 337 24.19 7.90 -15.48
N GLY A 338 24.54 9.06 -14.93
CA GLY A 338 25.91 9.46 -14.63
C GLY A 338 26.63 8.49 -13.68
N PHE A 339 25.91 7.95 -12.70
CA PHE A 339 26.42 6.92 -11.78
C PHE A 339 26.43 5.50 -12.36
N ASN A 340 25.95 5.29 -13.60
CA ASN A 340 25.94 3.99 -14.26
C ASN A 340 25.17 2.91 -13.46
N VAL A 341 24.12 3.31 -12.73
CA VAL A 341 23.37 2.42 -11.82
C VAL A 341 22.83 1.17 -12.55
N PHE A 342 22.28 1.36 -13.74
CA PHE A 342 21.63 0.30 -14.51
C PHE A 342 22.49 -0.23 -15.66
N MET A 343 23.81 -0.27 -15.49
CA MET A 343 24.68 -0.95 -16.45
C MET A 343 24.36 -2.45 -16.51
N PRO A 344 24.53 -3.11 -17.67
CA PRO A 344 24.27 -4.53 -17.81
C PRO A 344 24.97 -5.37 -16.74
N GLY A 345 24.20 -6.16 -15.99
CA GLY A 345 24.72 -7.03 -14.93
C GLY A 345 24.94 -6.35 -13.57
N SER A 346 24.65 -5.06 -13.40
CA SER A 346 24.78 -4.38 -12.11
C SER A 346 23.79 -4.90 -11.06
N HIS A 347 22.57 -5.27 -11.48
CA HIS A 347 21.53 -5.82 -10.60
C HIS A 347 21.06 -7.22 -11.06
N PRO A 348 21.85 -8.29 -10.87
CA PRO A 348 21.56 -9.61 -11.45
C PRO A 348 20.31 -10.30 -10.88
N LYS A 349 19.76 -9.82 -9.76
CA LYS A 349 18.54 -10.37 -9.14
C LYS A 349 17.29 -9.55 -9.46
N LEU A 350 17.42 -8.45 -10.20
CA LEU A 350 16.30 -7.57 -10.51
C LEU A 350 15.35 -8.30 -11.46
N GLN A 351 14.09 -8.43 -11.06
CA GLN A 351 13.07 -9.17 -11.80
C GLN A 351 11.97 -8.24 -12.32
N ARG A 352 11.68 -7.18 -11.56
CA ARG A 352 10.65 -6.19 -11.88
C ARG A 352 11.22 -4.79 -11.73
N VAL A 353 11.01 -3.99 -12.76
CA VAL A 353 11.28 -2.55 -12.76
C VAL A 353 10.03 -1.82 -13.23
N ASN A 354 9.62 -0.82 -12.44
CA ASN A 354 8.60 0.15 -12.79
C ASN A 354 9.22 1.55 -12.70
N PHE A 355 9.05 2.34 -13.75
CA PHE A 355 9.40 3.76 -13.70
C PHE A 355 8.16 4.60 -13.92
N GLU A 356 8.00 5.62 -13.10
CA GLU A 356 6.96 6.62 -13.24
C GLU A 356 7.66 7.95 -13.48
N PHE A 357 7.31 8.61 -14.58
CA PHE A 357 7.84 9.93 -14.87
C PHE A 357 7.11 10.95 -14.00
N PHE A 358 7.88 11.77 -13.29
CA PHE A 358 7.38 12.85 -12.47
C PHE A 358 7.71 14.18 -13.16
N GLU A 359 6.66 14.87 -13.62
CA GLU A 359 6.75 16.24 -14.16
C GLU A 359 6.96 17.20 -12.97
N GLY A 360 8.22 17.56 -12.69
CA GLY A 360 8.52 18.68 -11.79
C GLY A 360 8.26 20.04 -12.45
N ASP A 361 8.56 21.14 -11.74
CA ASP A 361 8.42 22.55 -12.21
C ASP A 361 9.40 22.96 -13.34
N GLU A 362 9.89 22.01 -14.13
CA GLU A 362 10.91 22.24 -15.16
C GLU A 362 10.35 23.03 -16.36
N LEU A 363 11.05 24.10 -16.74
CA LEU A 363 10.64 25.01 -17.82
C LEU A 363 10.78 24.44 -19.24
N ASP A 364 11.53 23.34 -19.43
CA ASP A 364 11.75 22.69 -20.73
C ASP A 364 11.35 21.21 -20.70
N LEU A 365 10.05 20.95 -20.60
CA LEU A 365 9.46 19.61 -20.64
C LEU A 365 9.92 18.76 -21.84
N PHE A 366 10.36 19.38 -22.93
CA PHE A 366 10.72 18.63 -24.15
C PHE A 366 12.07 17.90 -23.99
N ALA A 367 13.11 18.60 -23.55
CA ALA A 367 14.44 18.01 -23.34
C ALA A 367 14.39 16.93 -22.25
N THR A 368 13.69 17.24 -21.15
CA THR A 368 13.40 16.38 -20.00
C THR A 368 12.83 15.02 -20.42
N HIS A 369 11.83 14.99 -21.30
CA HIS A 369 11.23 13.74 -21.78
C HIS A 369 12.19 12.88 -22.61
N ILE A 370 13.06 13.49 -23.42
CA ILE A 370 14.04 12.75 -24.22
C ILE A 370 15.06 12.08 -23.33
N ASP A 371 15.60 12.79 -22.34
CA ASP A 371 16.60 12.24 -21.42
C ASP A 371 16.03 11.11 -20.57
N TYR A 372 14.80 11.26 -20.08
CA TYR A 372 14.06 10.18 -19.42
C TYR A 372 13.90 8.96 -20.33
N ALA A 373 13.43 9.16 -21.57
CA ALA A 373 13.24 8.08 -22.52
C ALA A 373 14.55 7.33 -22.81
N GLN A 374 15.64 8.07 -23.04
CA GLN A 374 16.96 7.49 -23.26
C GLN A 374 17.45 6.71 -22.04
N PHE A 375 17.21 7.22 -20.83
CA PHE A 375 17.53 6.52 -19.60
C PHE A 375 16.78 5.19 -19.51
N VAL A 376 15.45 5.21 -19.62
CA VAL A 376 14.60 4.01 -19.52
C VAL A 376 14.96 2.97 -20.59
N LEU A 377 15.18 3.41 -21.83
CA LEU A 377 15.58 2.54 -22.94
C LEU A 377 17.01 2.02 -22.81
N GLY A 378 17.89 2.77 -22.14
CA GLY A 378 19.26 2.38 -21.84
C GLY A 378 19.37 1.22 -20.85
N ILE A 379 18.30 0.94 -20.10
CA ILE A 379 18.19 -0.19 -19.18
C ILE A 379 17.97 -1.44 -20.02
N ARG A 380 19.09 -1.97 -20.52
CA ARG A 380 19.21 -3.29 -21.16
C ARG A 380 18.59 -4.37 -20.27
N PRO A 381 18.26 -5.57 -20.78
CA PRO A 381 17.38 -6.51 -20.07
C PRO A 381 18.08 -7.10 -18.83
N ILE A 382 18.05 -6.32 -17.75
CA ILE A 382 18.48 -6.69 -16.41
C ILE A 382 17.29 -7.37 -15.70
N ALA A 383 16.06 -7.09 -16.14
CA ALA A 383 14.80 -7.53 -15.57
C ALA A 383 13.67 -7.50 -16.62
N HIS A 384 12.57 -8.21 -16.37
CA HIS A 384 11.32 -7.94 -17.08
C HIS A 384 10.82 -6.54 -16.66
N MET A 385 11.14 -5.50 -17.44
CA MET A 385 10.64 -4.15 -17.18
C MET A 385 9.13 -4.17 -17.38
N ARG A 386 8.38 -4.01 -16.29
CA ARG A 386 6.95 -4.31 -16.33
C ARG A 386 6.12 -3.10 -16.70
N SER A 387 6.45 -1.91 -16.23
CA SER A 387 5.67 -0.72 -16.56
C SER A 387 6.54 0.53 -16.66
N VAL A 388 6.18 1.40 -17.60
CA VAL A 388 6.67 2.77 -17.69
C VAL A 388 5.43 3.66 -17.68
N GLY A 389 5.30 4.54 -16.70
CA GLY A 389 4.23 5.53 -16.57
C GLY A 389 4.69 6.89 -17.02
N MET A 390 3.96 7.53 -17.92
CA MET A 390 4.24 8.89 -18.38
C MET A 390 2.93 9.68 -18.50
N GLY A 391 2.92 10.91 -17.98
CA GLY A 391 1.78 11.81 -18.07
C GLY A 391 1.48 12.18 -19.53
N SER A 392 2.26 13.11 -20.08
CA SER A 392 2.10 13.55 -21.46
C SER A 392 3.02 12.78 -22.44
N VAL A 393 2.44 12.15 -23.47
CA VAL A 393 3.21 11.52 -24.55
C VAL A 393 3.63 12.60 -25.55
N THR A 394 4.92 12.94 -25.55
CA THR A 394 5.47 13.85 -26.55
C THR A 394 5.99 13.06 -27.77
N GLN A 395 5.89 13.63 -28.97
CA GLN A 395 6.46 13.04 -30.20
C GLN A 395 7.95 12.61 -30.10
N PRO A 396 8.82 13.30 -29.34
CA PRO A 396 10.20 12.87 -29.12
C PRO A 396 10.32 11.57 -28.34
N LEU A 397 9.46 11.34 -27.34
CA LEU A 397 9.42 10.08 -26.60
C LEU A 397 9.09 8.93 -27.55
N LEU A 398 8.04 9.09 -28.37
CA LEU A 398 7.68 8.09 -29.37
C LEU A 398 8.85 7.85 -30.34
N SER A 399 9.54 8.91 -30.75
CA SER A 399 10.72 8.81 -31.62
C SER A 399 11.89 8.09 -30.94
N ALA A 400 12.12 8.34 -29.65
CA ALA A 400 13.16 7.68 -28.85
C ALA A 400 12.85 6.19 -28.64
N LEU A 401 11.62 5.87 -28.24
CA LEU A 401 11.10 4.50 -28.11
C LEU A 401 11.18 3.77 -29.45
N SER A 402 10.92 4.46 -30.57
CA SER A 402 11.04 3.88 -31.91
C SER A 402 12.46 3.53 -32.28
N SER A 403 13.38 4.42 -31.96
CA SER A 403 14.79 4.29 -32.34
C SER A 403 15.54 3.25 -31.50
N HIS A 404 15.12 3.00 -30.25
CA HIS A 404 15.85 2.14 -29.30
C HIS A 404 15.01 0.99 -28.71
N GLY A 405 13.71 0.94 -28.99
CA GLY A 405 12.77 0.01 -28.36
C GLY A 405 13.01 -1.46 -28.70
N ALA A 406 13.64 -1.78 -29.83
CA ALA A 406 13.89 -3.16 -30.26
C ALA A 406 14.72 -3.97 -29.25
N HIS A 407 15.45 -3.29 -28.35
CA HIS A 407 16.27 -3.90 -27.31
C HIS A 407 15.68 -3.77 -25.90
N SER A 408 14.52 -3.14 -25.74
CA SER A 408 13.89 -2.93 -24.45
C SER A 408 12.96 -4.10 -24.09
N CYS A 409 12.83 -4.38 -22.79
CA CYS A 409 11.93 -5.40 -22.27
C CYS A 409 10.69 -4.79 -21.61
N ILE A 410 10.10 -3.76 -22.23
CA ILE A 410 8.90 -3.09 -21.74
C ILE A 410 7.66 -3.96 -22.00
N LEU A 411 6.97 -4.37 -20.94
CA LEU A 411 5.77 -5.21 -21.02
C LEU A 411 4.45 -4.40 -20.95
N ILE A 412 4.42 -3.33 -20.15
CA ILE A 412 3.26 -2.44 -19.97
C ILE A 412 3.75 -1.00 -20.17
N LEU A 413 2.97 -0.20 -20.86
CA LEU A 413 3.20 1.23 -21.03
C LEU A 413 1.93 1.94 -20.57
N LYS A 414 2.02 2.69 -19.47
CA LYS A 414 0.93 3.50 -18.93
C LYS A 414 1.12 4.92 -19.44
N LEU A 415 0.16 5.41 -20.21
CA LEU A 415 0.19 6.74 -20.79
C LEU A 415 -1.09 7.45 -20.40
N ASP A 416 -1.00 8.68 -19.88
CA ASP A 416 -2.18 9.48 -19.56
C ASP A 416 -2.70 10.27 -20.77
N SER A 417 -2.06 10.11 -21.93
CA SER A 417 -2.42 10.74 -23.20
C SER A 417 -3.22 9.83 -24.13
N VAL A 418 -4.13 10.44 -24.89
CA VAL A 418 -4.83 9.77 -25.99
C VAL A 418 -3.84 9.54 -27.14
N LEU A 419 -3.41 8.29 -27.33
CA LEU A 419 -2.61 7.90 -28.47
C LEU A 419 -3.46 7.88 -29.74
N ASN A 420 -2.93 8.44 -30.83
CA ASN A 420 -3.54 8.21 -32.14
C ASN A 420 -3.14 6.82 -32.67
N LEU A 421 -3.83 6.36 -33.72
CA LEU A 421 -3.60 5.06 -34.34
C LEU A 421 -2.15 4.84 -34.79
N TRP A 422 -1.53 5.89 -35.30
CA TRP A 422 -0.15 5.87 -35.80
C TRP A 422 0.85 5.72 -34.66
N ASP A 423 0.61 6.37 -33.52
CA ASP A 423 1.45 6.24 -32.33
C ASP A 423 1.38 4.81 -31.79
N ILE A 424 0.18 4.22 -31.71
CA ILE A 424 -0.02 2.82 -31.30
C ILE A 424 0.75 1.87 -32.23
N PHE A 425 0.61 2.05 -33.55
CA PHE A 425 1.34 1.25 -34.54
C PHE A 425 2.85 1.33 -34.35
N THR A 426 3.35 2.56 -34.24
CA THR A 426 4.76 2.85 -34.04
C THR A 426 5.28 2.18 -32.75
N LEU A 427 4.53 2.27 -31.65
CA LEU A 427 4.88 1.63 -30.38
C LEU A 427 4.90 0.11 -30.45
N VAL A 428 3.89 -0.53 -31.05
CA VAL A 428 3.82 -2.00 -31.14
C VAL A 428 4.95 -2.57 -32.01
N LYS A 429 5.32 -1.85 -33.08
CA LYS A 429 6.45 -2.22 -33.94
C LYS A 429 7.79 -2.05 -33.25
N SER A 430 7.90 -1.03 -32.41
CA SER A 430 9.16 -0.67 -31.75
C SER A 430 9.37 -1.41 -30.43
N LEU A 431 8.30 -1.84 -29.76
CA LEU A 431 8.32 -2.54 -28.48
C LEU A 431 7.75 -3.96 -28.66
N PRO A 432 8.58 -4.93 -29.10
CA PRO A 432 8.10 -6.25 -29.50
C PRO A 432 7.46 -7.05 -28.36
N LEU A 433 7.75 -6.69 -27.10
CA LEU A 433 7.25 -7.37 -25.90
C LEU A 433 6.01 -6.72 -25.29
N LEU A 434 5.45 -5.68 -25.92
CA LEU A 434 4.27 -4.97 -25.45
C LEU A 434 2.99 -5.79 -25.74
N SER A 435 2.74 -6.81 -24.92
CA SER A 435 1.66 -7.79 -25.12
C SER A 435 0.26 -7.18 -25.06
N ASP A 436 0.08 -6.15 -24.22
CA ASP A 436 -1.25 -5.58 -23.97
C ASP A 436 -1.80 -4.88 -25.20
N LEU A 437 -0.99 -4.04 -25.87
CA LEU A 437 -1.39 -3.41 -27.13
C LEU A 437 -1.56 -4.42 -28.27
N ARG A 438 -0.71 -5.46 -28.33
CA ARG A 438 -0.83 -6.54 -29.33
C ARG A 438 -2.13 -7.33 -29.21
N THR A 439 -2.67 -7.46 -28.00
CA THR A 439 -3.96 -8.12 -27.77
C THR A 439 -5.11 -7.37 -28.46
N TYR A 440 -5.00 -6.04 -28.56
CA TYR A 440 -5.99 -5.21 -29.25
C TYR A 440 -5.74 -5.10 -30.76
N ALA A 441 -4.56 -5.48 -31.26
CA ALA A 441 -4.19 -5.39 -32.67
C ALA A 441 -3.32 -6.58 -33.19
N PRO A 442 -3.79 -7.85 -33.10
CA PRO A 442 -3.01 -9.04 -33.43
C PRO A 442 -2.46 -9.13 -34.87
N THR A 443 -3.07 -8.44 -35.84
CA THR A 443 -2.62 -8.43 -37.24
C THR A 443 -1.61 -7.33 -37.57
N ILE A 444 -1.30 -6.46 -36.60
CA ILE A 444 -0.45 -5.27 -36.81
C ILE A 444 1.01 -5.62 -37.10
N ASP A 445 1.48 -6.77 -36.61
CA ASP A 445 2.84 -7.27 -36.85
C ASP A 445 3.10 -7.57 -38.33
N ASN A 446 2.07 -8.00 -39.07
CA ASN A 446 2.17 -8.34 -40.49
C ASN A 446 2.06 -7.12 -41.41
N PHE A 447 1.80 -5.93 -40.85
CA PHE A 447 1.63 -4.73 -41.63
C PHE A 447 3.00 -4.14 -42.04
N PRO A 448 3.21 -3.66 -43.29
CA PRO A 448 4.52 -3.21 -43.77
C PRO A 448 5.07 -2.01 -42.98
N TYR A 449 6.40 -1.91 -42.88
CA TYR A 449 7.09 -0.80 -42.20
C TYR A 449 7.03 0.52 -42.99
N ASP A 450 6.90 0.42 -44.31
CA ASP A 450 6.83 1.54 -45.26
C ASP A 450 5.39 1.96 -45.59
N ALA A 451 4.41 1.36 -44.92
CA ALA A 451 3.01 1.69 -45.14
C ALA A 451 2.67 3.11 -44.69
N THR A 452 1.83 3.76 -45.47
CA THR A 452 1.30 5.10 -45.21
C THR A 452 0.27 5.10 -44.07
N LYS A 453 -0.01 6.28 -43.50
CA LYS A 453 -1.07 6.46 -42.50
C LYS A 453 -2.43 6.01 -43.04
N GLU A 454 -2.67 6.28 -44.32
CA GLU A 454 -3.89 5.94 -45.05
C GLU A 454 -4.07 4.42 -45.18
N GLU A 455 -3.00 3.70 -45.52
CA GLU A 455 -3.02 2.23 -45.60
C GLU A 455 -3.23 1.60 -44.23
N LEU A 456 -2.59 2.11 -43.17
CA LEU A 456 -2.79 1.63 -41.80
C LEU A 456 -4.24 1.84 -41.34
N LEU A 457 -4.80 3.01 -41.62
CA LEU A 457 -6.19 3.32 -41.30
C LEU A 457 -7.16 2.38 -42.04
N ALA A 458 -6.91 2.12 -43.34
CA ALA A 458 -7.70 1.19 -44.12
C ALA A 458 -7.61 -0.26 -43.57
N HIS A 459 -6.43 -0.69 -43.15
CA HIS A 459 -6.21 -1.99 -42.50
C HIS A 459 -6.95 -2.10 -41.17
N VAL A 460 -6.93 -1.05 -40.35
CA VAL A 460 -7.62 -1.08 -39.05
C VAL A 460 -9.13 -1.10 -39.23
N ILE A 461 -9.67 -0.27 -40.14
CA ILE A 461 -11.10 -0.23 -40.44
C ILE A 461 -11.59 -1.59 -40.96
N SER A 462 -10.80 -2.27 -41.79
CA SER A 462 -11.18 -3.56 -42.39
C SER A 462 -11.08 -4.74 -41.42
N ASN A 463 -10.13 -4.73 -40.48
CA ASN A 463 -9.87 -5.87 -39.59
C ASN A 463 -10.43 -5.71 -38.17
N TYR A 464 -10.72 -4.49 -37.72
CA TYR A 464 -11.15 -4.19 -36.34
C TYR A 464 -12.46 -3.40 -36.29
N ALA A 465 -13.35 -3.62 -37.26
CA ALA A 465 -14.58 -2.85 -37.50
C ALA A 465 -15.46 -2.52 -36.26
N PRO A 466 -15.58 -3.34 -35.19
CA PRO A 466 -16.31 -2.94 -33.99
C PRO A 466 -15.66 -1.77 -33.21
N MET A 467 -14.34 -1.58 -33.30
CA MET A 467 -13.64 -0.40 -32.77
C MET A 467 -13.76 0.83 -33.69
N GLY A 468 -13.95 0.61 -35.00
CA GLY A 468 -14.10 1.65 -36.01
C GLY A 468 -15.34 2.54 -35.82
N GLU A 469 -16.42 2.01 -35.25
CA GLU A 469 -17.62 2.81 -34.91
C GLU A 469 -17.38 3.75 -33.73
N ARG A 470 -16.55 3.37 -32.74
CA ARG A 470 -16.18 4.24 -31.62
C ARG A 470 -15.14 5.30 -32.00
N LEU A 471 -14.18 4.97 -32.87
CA LEU A 471 -13.19 5.93 -33.37
C LEU A 471 -13.77 6.97 -34.35
N ARG A 472 -14.86 6.64 -35.07
CA ARG A 472 -15.57 7.61 -35.91
C ARG A 472 -16.23 8.74 -35.12
N LEU A 473 -16.53 8.55 -33.84
CA LEU A 473 -17.11 9.57 -32.96
C LEU A 473 -16.08 10.62 -32.49
N CYS A 474 -14.77 10.38 -32.66
CA CYS A 474 -13.72 11.37 -32.32
C CYS A 474 -13.27 12.23 -33.53
N LYS A 475 -13.91 12.09 -34.70
CA LYS A 475 -13.62 12.89 -35.90
C LYS A 475 -14.44 14.18 -36.02
N GLN A 476 -15.14 14.56 -34.95
CA GLN A 476 -15.80 15.86 -34.84
C GLN A 476 -15.34 16.55 -33.55
N ASP A 477 -14.16 17.17 -33.62
CA ASP A 477 -13.90 18.59 -33.33
C ASP A 477 -12.53 19.01 -33.87
#